data_AF-A0A7W0H043-F1
#
_entry.id   AF-A0A7W0H043-F1
#
_cell.length_a   1.000
_cell.length_b   1.000
_cell.length_c   1.000
_cell.angle_alpha   90.00
_cell.angle_beta   90.00
_cell.angle_gamma   90.00
#
_symmetry.space_group_name_H-M   'P 1'
#
loop_
_entity.id
_entity.type
_entity.pdbx_description
1 polymer ?
#
loop_
_entity_poly.entity_id
_entity_poly.type
_entity_poly.pdbx_seq_one_letter_code
_entity_poly.pdbx_strand_id
1 'polypeptide(L)'
;HHAEALGSDAVAPGGPLDLRRDPRNPHDPNAIQVHPGDGGAQVGWVPRELAAELAPELDSGRRWSAVVLREQRRSPRDPRHGLTMLLAAAESVELRPV
;
A
#
# COMPACT_ATOMS: atom_id res chain seq x y z
N HIS A 1 -0.21 9.85 13.21
CA HIS A 1 -0.23 8.42 13.54
C HIS A 1 0.36 7.51 12.46
N HIS A 2 0.10 7.69 11.14
CA HIS A 2 0.75 6.85 10.10
C HIS A 2 2.18 7.25 9.72
N ALA A 3 2.60 8.48 10.02
CA ALA A 3 3.93 8.99 9.66
C ALA A 3 5.07 8.18 10.30
N GLU A 4 4.87 7.62 11.48
CA GLU A 4 5.88 6.76 12.14
C GLU A 4 6.02 5.40 11.44
N ALA A 5 4.90 4.81 10.99
CA ALA A 5 4.92 3.53 10.26
C ALA A 5 5.67 3.64 8.92
N LEU A 6 5.62 4.82 8.27
CA LEU A 6 6.40 5.10 7.05
C LEU A 6 7.91 5.11 7.27
N GLY A 7 8.38 5.25 8.51
CA GLY A 7 9.80 5.22 8.87
C GLY A 7 10.42 3.82 8.86
N SER A 8 9.60 2.76 8.76
CA SER A 8 10.08 1.37 8.76
C SER A 8 10.77 0.98 7.44
N ASP A 9 11.78 0.11 7.55
CA ASP A 9 12.42 -0.53 6.39
C ASP A 9 11.51 -1.55 5.69
N ALA A 10 10.45 -2.02 6.37
CA ALA A 10 9.43 -2.91 5.80
C ALA A 10 8.70 -2.29 4.59
N VAL A 11 8.80 -0.97 4.42
CA VAL A 11 8.25 -0.23 3.27
C VAL A 11 9.33 0.51 2.46
N ALA A 12 10.57 -0.01 2.46
CA ALA A 12 11.59 0.40 1.49
C ALA A 12 11.18 0.01 0.05
N PRO A 13 11.71 0.69 -1.00
CA PRO A 13 11.49 0.29 -2.39
C PRO A 13 11.76 -1.20 -2.63
N GLY A 14 10.84 -1.87 -3.31
CA GLY A 14 10.84 -3.33 -3.50
C GLY A 14 10.13 -4.12 -2.39
N GLY A 15 9.83 -3.49 -1.24
CA GLY A 15 9.10 -4.12 -0.15
C GLY A 15 7.66 -4.46 -0.53
N PRO A 16 7.17 -5.68 -0.20
CA PRO A 16 5.78 -6.07 -0.46
C PRO A 16 4.81 -5.31 0.44
N LEU A 17 3.60 -5.10 -0.07
CA LEU A 17 2.50 -4.43 0.63
C LEU A 17 1.24 -5.30 0.60
N ASP A 18 0.54 -5.33 1.73
CA ASP A 18 -0.75 -5.98 1.89
C ASP A 18 -1.88 -4.96 1.70
N LEU A 19 -2.89 -5.36 0.92
CA LEU A 19 -4.13 -4.61 0.74
C LEU A 19 -5.23 -5.24 1.60
N ARG A 20 -5.82 -4.47 2.52
CA ARG A 20 -6.85 -4.96 3.44
C ARG A 20 -8.13 -4.15 3.30
N ARG A 21 -9.24 -4.82 3.01
CA ARG A 21 -10.56 -4.18 2.89
C ARG A 21 -11.03 -3.68 4.25
N ASP A 22 -11.59 -2.46 4.27
CA ASP A 22 -12.30 -1.89 5.42
C ASP A 22 -13.72 -1.44 5.00
N PRO A 23 -14.64 -2.39 4.76
CA PRO A 23 -15.98 -2.09 4.25
C PRO A 23 -16.88 -1.36 5.25
N ARG A 24 -16.48 -1.30 6.53
CA ARG A 24 -17.22 -0.61 7.60
C ARG A 24 -16.67 0.80 7.86
N ASN A 25 -15.73 1.26 7.05
CA ASN A 25 -15.17 2.59 7.19
C ASN A 25 -16.30 3.63 7.01
N PRO A 26 -16.51 4.54 7.98
CA PRO A 26 -17.63 5.48 7.94
C PRO A 26 -17.48 6.56 6.85
N HIS A 27 -16.29 6.72 6.27
CA HIS A 27 -16.01 7.74 5.25
C HIS A 27 -16.06 7.17 3.82
N ASP A 28 -15.73 5.89 3.65
CA ASP A 28 -15.66 5.24 2.35
C ASP A 28 -15.84 3.71 2.46
N PRO A 29 -16.96 3.12 2.03
CA PRO A 29 -17.14 1.66 2.06
C PRO A 29 -16.15 0.91 1.12
N ASN A 30 -15.52 1.62 0.20
CA ASN A 30 -14.49 1.05 -0.68
C ASN A 30 -13.09 1.15 -0.08
N ALA A 31 -12.94 1.65 1.14
CA ALA A 31 -11.63 1.87 1.75
C ALA A 31 -10.76 0.60 1.77
N ILE A 32 -9.51 0.74 1.34
CA ILE A 32 -8.49 -0.32 1.37
C ILE A 32 -7.29 0.22 2.13
N GLN A 33 -7.00 -0.41 3.25
CA GLN A 33 -5.82 -0.15 4.06
C GLN A 33 -4.59 -0.74 3.38
N VAL A 34 -3.48 -0.02 3.48
CA VAL A 34 -2.17 -0.47 3.02
C VAL A 34 -1.31 -0.79 4.24
N HIS A 35 -0.81 -2.03 4.30
CA HIS A 35 0.10 -2.51 5.33
C HIS A 35 1.41 -2.98 4.71
N PRO A 36 2.52 -2.95 5.47
CA PRO A 36 3.72 -3.69 5.10
C PRO A 36 3.42 -5.20 5.03
N GLY A 37 4.04 -5.92 4.10
CA GLY A 37 3.82 -7.35 3.91
C GLY A 37 4.30 -8.24 5.07
N ASP A 38 5.05 -7.70 6.03
CA ASP A 38 5.45 -8.39 7.26
C ASP A 38 4.39 -8.32 8.38
N GLY A 39 3.23 -7.71 8.10
CA GLY A 39 2.13 -7.55 9.06
C GLY A 39 2.26 -6.34 9.97
N GLY A 40 3.16 -5.40 9.67
CA GLY A 40 3.33 -4.15 10.40
C GLY A 40 2.11 -3.22 10.41
N ALA A 41 2.27 -2.10 11.12
CA ALA A 41 1.23 -1.09 11.26
C ALA A 41 0.84 -0.49 9.90
N GLN A 42 -0.44 -0.10 9.77
CA GLN A 42 -0.96 0.54 8.56
C GLN A 42 -0.16 1.80 8.19
N VAL A 43 0.32 1.83 6.95
CA VAL A 43 1.13 2.94 6.40
C VAL A 43 0.31 3.94 5.58
N GLY A 44 -0.89 3.56 5.16
CA GLY A 44 -1.78 4.45 4.43
C GLY A 44 -3.03 3.77 3.89
N TRP A 45 -3.61 4.41 2.88
CA TRP A 45 -4.82 3.97 2.18
C TRP A 45 -4.58 3.97 0.67
N VAL A 46 -5.24 3.09 -0.05
CA VAL A 46 -5.37 3.22 -1.50
C VAL A 46 -6.18 4.49 -1.80
N PRO A 47 -5.77 5.32 -2.78
CA PRO A 47 -6.55 6.49 -3.19
C PRO A 47 -8.00 6.12 -3.50
N ARG A 48 -8.95 6.97 -3.10
CA ARG A 48 -10.40 6.69 -3.12
C ARG A 48 -10.90 6.24 -4.48
N GLU A 49 -10.45 6.89 -5.54
CA GLU A 49 -10.84 6.62 -6.92
C GLU A 49 -10.43 5.20 -7.32
N LEU A 50 -9.18 4.83 -7.00
CA LEU A 50 -8.67 3.49 -7.27
C LEU A 50 -9.28 2.44 -6.34
N ALA A 51 -9.58 2.83 -5.09
CA ALA A 51 -10.23 1.95 -4.14
C ALA A 51 -11.65 1.56 -4.61
N ALA A 52 -12.38 2.49 -5.23
CA ALA A 52 -13.69 2.20 -5.83
C ALA A 52 -13.63 1.16 -6.96
N GLU A 53 -12.52 1.08 -7.70
CA GLU A 53 -12.29 0.08 -8.73
C GLU A 53 -11.81 -1.26 -8.14
N LEU A 54 -10.89 -1.23 -7.19
CA LEU A 54 -10.26 -2.44 -6.62
C LEU A 54 -11.12 -3.16 -5.59
N ALA A 55 -11.96 -2.44 -4.83
CA ALA A 55 -12.73 -3.02 -3.75
C ALA A 55 -13.66 -4.16 -4.19
N PRO A 56 -14.48 -4.02 -5.26
CA PRO A 56 -15.33 -5.13 -5.74
C PRO A 56 -14.52 -6.34 -6.21
N GLU A 57 -13.37 -6.10 -6.85
CA GLU A 57 -12.48 -7.17 -7.31
C GLU A 57 -11.92 -7.95 -6.13
N LEU A 58 -11.42 -7.26 -5.10
CA LEU A 58 -10.96 -7.88 -3.86
C LEU A 58 -12.08 -8.64 -3.13
N ASP A 59 -13.28 -8.04 -3.05
CA ASP A 59 -14.45 -8.65 -2.40
C ASP A 59 -14.94 -9.89 -3.16
N SER A 60 -14.74 -9.95 -4.48
CA SER A 60 -14.99 -11.13 -5.32
C SER A 60 -13.89 -12.21 -5.24
N GLY A 61 -12.81 -11.94 -4.52
CA GLY A 61 -11.69 -12.85 -4.33
C GLY A 61 -10.59 -12.74 -5.39
N ARG A 62 -10.65 -11.77 -6.32
CA ARG A 62 -9.54 -11.52 -7.25
C ARG A 62 -8.29 -11.15 -6.46
N ARG A 63 -7.18 -11.79 -6.81
CA ARG A 63 -5.87 -11.50 -6.23
C ARG A 63 -5.30 -10.20 -6.79
N TRP A 64 -4.84 -9.35 -5.87
CA TRP A 64 -4.06 -8.17 -6.16
C TRP A 64 -2.80 -8.18 -5.30
N SER A 65 -1.71 -7.72 -5.90
CA SER A 65 -0.43 -7.54 -5.24
C SER A 65 -0.02 -6.09 -5.27
N ALA A 66 0.69 -5.64 -4.24
CA ALA A 66 1.22 -4.30 -4.14
C ALA A 66 2.70 -4.34 -3.73
N VAL A 67 3.49 -3.44 -4.30
CA VAL A 67 4.92 -3.27 -3.96
C VAL A 67 5.26 -1.80 -3.87
N VAL A 68 6.17 -1.44 -2.97
CA VAL A 68 6.70 -0.08 -2.90
C VAL A 68 7.56 0.18 -4.14
N LEU A 69 7.12 1.09 -5.01
CA LEU A 69 7.87 1.49 -6.20
C LEU A 69 8.92 2.54 -5.88
N ARG A 70 8.53 3.58 -5.13
CA ARG A 70 9.43 4.64 -4.68
C ARG A 70 8.96 5.20 -3.34
N GLU A 71 9.93 5.66 -2.58
CA GLU A 71 9.69 6.50 -1.41
C GLU A 71 9.72 7.99 -1.78
N GLN A 72 9.03 8.81 -1.00
CA GLN A 72 9.05 10.25 -1.12
C GLN A 72 9.65 10.86 0.15
N ARG A 73 10.71 11.65 -0.05
CA ARG A 73 11.42 12.40 0.98
C ARG A 73 11.69 13.82 0.47
N ARG A 74 11.78 14.79 1.38
CA ARG A 74 12.17 16.17 1.03
C ARG A 74 13.67 16.27 0.70
N SER A 75 14.49 15.48 1.38
CA SER A 75 15.91 15.25 1.09
C SER A 75 16.31 13.85 1.58
N PRO A 76 17.49 13.31 1.18
CA PRO A 76 17.91 11.96 1.58
C PRO A 76 18.00 11.74 3.10
N ARG A 77 18.25 12.79 3.88
CA ARG A 77 18.33 12.72 5.35
C ARG A 77 16.98 12.89 6.03
N ASP A 78 15.97 13.37 5.31
CA ASP A 78 14.65 13.57 5.89
C ASP A 78 13.90 12.24 6.01
N PRO A 79 13.01 12.12 7.00
CA PRO A 79 12.08 11.00 7.08
C PRO A 79 11.24 10.87 5.82
N ARG A 80 10.85 9.63 5.52
CA ARG A 80 9.87 9.32 4.49
C ARG A 80 8.53 9.94 4.85
N HIS A 81 7.90 10.61 3.89
CA HIS A 81 6.57 11.22 4.07
C HIS A 81 5.53 10.68 3.08
N GLY A 82 5.91 9.76 2.20
CA GLY A 82 4.98 9.14 1.25
C GLY A 82 5.60 7.95 0.53
N LEU A 83 4.71 7.15 -0.06
CA LEU A 83 5.05 6.02 -0.91
C LEU A 83 4.34 6.21 -2.26
N THR A 84 4.97 5.76 -3.33
CA THR A 84 4.27 5.40 -4.55
C THR A 84 4.37 3.90 -4.67
N MET A 85 3.23 3.27 -4.94
CA MET A 85 3.08 1.83 -4.96
C MET A 85 2.75 1.42 -6.39
N LEU A 86 3.22 0.25 -6.79
CA LEU A 86 2.74 -0.44 -7.98
C LEU A 86 1.69 -1.45 -7.54
N LEU A 87 0.55 -1.46 -8.23
CA LEU A 87 -0.56 -2.37 -8.02
C LEU A 87 -0.72 -3.27 -9.24
N ALA A 88 -0.87 -4.57 -9.01
CA ALA A 88 -1.01 -5.54 -10.08
C ALA A 88 -2.12 -6.54 -9.77
N ALA A 89 -3.01 -6.80 -10.72
CA ALA A 89 -3.98 -7.89 -10.68
C ALA A 89 -3.28 -9.24 -10.94
N ALA A 90 -2.38 -9.62 -10.03
CA ALA A 90 -1.55 -10.80 -10.08
C ALA A 90 -1.38 -11.39 -8.67
N GLU A 91 -1.00 -12.67 -8.60
CA GLU A 91 -0.75 -13.36 -7.34
C GLU A 91 0.47 -12.81 -6.59
N SER A 92 1.50 -12.36 -7.31
CA SER A 92 2.68 -11.70 -6.76
C SER A 92 3.25 -10.69 -7.76
N VAL A 93 3.99 -9.70 -7.25
CA VAL A 93 4.76 -8.75 -8.06
C VAL A 93 6.06 -8.43 -7.35
N GLU A 94 7.16 -8.45 -8.10
CA GLU A 94 8.51 -8.17 -7.59
C GLU A 94 9.19 -7.12 -8.47
N LEU A 95 9.90 -6.19 -7.84
CA LEU A 95 10.75 -5.23 -8.54
C LEU A 95 12.16 -5.79 -8.66
N ARG A 96 12.69 -5.85 -9.89
CA ARG A 96 14.06 -6.28 -10.14
C ARG A 96 14.94 -5.07 -10.43
N PRO A 97 16.08 -4.89 -9.74
CA PRO A 97 17.05 -3.89 -10.14
C PRO A 97 17.64 -4.27 -11.50
N VAL A 98 17.94 -3.24 -12.30
CA VAL A 98 18.65 -3.34 -13.57
C VAL A 98 20.16 -3.32 -13.38
#